data_AF-A0A8H8JS40-F1
#
_entry.id   AF-A0A8H8JS40-F1
#
_cell.length_a   1.000
_cell.length_b   1.000
_cell.length_c   1.000
_cell.angle_alpha   90.00
_cell.angle_beta   90.00
_cell.angle_gamma   90.00
#
_symmetry.space_group_name_H-M   'P 1'
#
loop_
_entity.id
_entity.type
_entity.pdbx_description
1 polymer ?
#
loop_
_entity_poly.entity_id
_entity_poly.type
_entity_poly.pdbx_seq_one_letter_code
_entity_poly.pdbx_strand_id
1 'polypeptide(L)'
;MGNSKRTKSLKASLIGHQKRQAENAAAAKKQAALKDKGKSKGRKGLQEKRFIIPFSALDRILLIGEGNFSFAHSLLQHPSIPHLPPSNITATAYDTEDECLSKYPDASVHISALRNAGATVLFGVDATKLEKTFKKGERWDKVVWNFPHVGMGIADVDRNVVANQKVLLGFLKSVASVLERGVVVEPNAGRRNKGKEKEKEEIEFSDEEEETESKGGPIGPKRAGSVLVTLREQEPYTLWDLPRLAKNPVISDGSSSRNAESQPRYLQLRSFVFHAESYPGYEHRRTAGWHEKEQPLVGCANGEERGPSRTWEFVLRPAASPNNR
;
A
#
# COMPACT_ATOMS: atom_id res chain seq x y z
N MET A 1 -21.55 -53.73 83.59
CA MET A 1 -20.15 -53.26 83.59
C MET A 1 -20.07 -52.01 82.75
N GLY A 2 -19.78 -50.87 83.37
CA GLY A 2 -19.81 -49.56 82.73
C GLY A 2 -18.49 -49.13 82.09
N ASN A 3 -18.66 -48.39 81.00
CA ASN A 3 -17.99 -47.15 80.63
C ASN A 3 -16.69 -47.12 79.79
N SER A 4 -16.75 -46.15 78.86
CA SER A 4 -15.67 -45.40 78.19
C SER A 4 -14.99 -46.01 76.96
N LYS A 5 -15.13 -45.33 75.80
CA LYS A 5 -13.98 -44.70 75.12
C LYS A 5 -14.34 -43.77 73.93
N ARG A 6 -13.91 -42.52 74.10
CA ARG A 6 -13.22 -41.61 73.16
C ARG A 6 -13.96 -41.01 71.96
N THR A 7 -14.52 -39.82 72.20
CA THR A 7 -14.71 -38.72 71.25
C THR A 7 -13.37 -38.15 70.78
N LYS A 8 -13.04 -38.26 69.48
CA LYS A 8 -11.94 -37.50 68.86
C LYS A 8 -12.39 -36.05 68.66
N SER A 9 -11.61 -35.11 69.19
CA SER A 9 -11.98 -33.70 69.40
C SER A 9 -12.26 -32.91 68.11
N LEU A 10 -13.48 -32.39 67.98
CA LEU A 10 -13.92 -31.44 66.94
C LEU A 10 -13.00 -30.21 66.81
N LYS A 11 -12.31 -29.85 67.89
CA LYS A 11 -11.37 -28.71 67.95
C LYS A 11 -10.13 -28.92 67.04
N ALA A 12 -9.64 -30.15 66.92
CA ALA A 12 -8.48 -30.45 66.08
C ALA A 12 -8.83 -30.36 64.57
N SER A 13 -10.05 -30.77 64.20
CA SER A 13 -10.52 -30.70 62.80
C SER A 13 -10.79 -29.26 62.36
N LEU A 14 -11.30 -28.40 63.27
CA LEU A 14 -11.53 -26.98 62.98
C LEU A 14 -10.21 -26.21 62.77
N ILE A 15 -9.19 -26.46 63.60
CA ILE A 15 -7.87 -25.84 63.46
C ILE A 15 -7.21 -26.27 62.13
N GLY A 16 -7.34 -27.54 61.74
CA GLY A 16 -6.86 -28.03 60.45
C GLY A 16 -7.54 -27.36 59.26
N HIS A 17 -8.84 -27.08 59.35
CA HIS A 17 -9.57 -26.38 58.29
C HIS A 17 -9.18 -24.90 58.19
N GLN A 18 -9.05 -24.20 59.31
CA GLN A 18 -8.62 -22.80 59.35
C GLN A 18 -7.20 -22.63 58.81
N LYS A 19 -6.28 -23.55 59.13
CA LYS A 19 -4.91 -23.54 58.58
C LYS A 19 -4.90 -23.72 57.05
N ARG A 20 -5.70 -24.64 56.51
CA ARG A 20 -5.84 -24.82 55.05
C ARG A 20 -6.47 -23.61 54.36
N GLN A 21 -7.45 -22.95 54.98
CA GLN A 21 -8.02 -21.73 54.42
C GLN A 21 -7.00 -20.57 54.38
N ALA A 22 -6.18 -20.42 55.42
CA ALA A 22 -5.10 -19.42 55.45
C ALA A 22 -4.02 -19.69 54.40
N GLU A 23 -3.62 -20.95 54.22
CA GLU A 23 -2.64 -21.37 53.20
C GLU A 23 -3.17 -21.15 51.78
N ASN A 24 -4.44 -21.46 51.52
CA ASN A 24 -5.08 -21.20 50.22
C ASN A 24 -5.23 -19.69 49.93
N ALA A 25 -5.54 -18.87 50.93
CA ALA A 25 -5.61 -17.42 50.79
C ALA A 25 -4.23 -16.78 50.52
N ALA A 26 -3.17 -17.30 51.16
CA ALA A 26 -1.80 -16.88 50.92
C ALA A 26 -1.32 -17.28 49.51
N ALA A 27 -1.67 -18.48 49.04
CA ALA A 27 -1.38 -18.94 47.68
C ALA A 27 -2.11 -18.11 46.62
N ALA A 28 -3.38 -17.74 46.85
CA ALA A 28 -4.16 -16.87 45.98
C ALA A 28 -3.58 -15.44 45.91
N LYS A 29 -3.15 -14.86 47.03
CA LYS A 29 -2.46 -13.56 47.05
C LYS A 29 -1.11 -13.60 46.32
N LYS A 30 -0.36 -14.69 46.45
CA LYS A 30 0.93 -14.86 45.73
C LYS A 30 0.73 -15.02 44.22
N GLN A 31 -0.32 -15.72 43.78
CA GLN A 31 -0.69 -15.78 42.35
C GLN A 31 -1.23 -14.45 41.81
N ALA A 32 -1.99 -13.69 42.60
CA ALA A 32 -2.45 -12.35 42.22
C ALA A 32 -1.27 -11.36 42.08
N ALA A 33 -0.31 -11.39 43.01
CA ALA A 33 0.89 -10.55 42.94
C ALA A 33 1.84 -10.91 41.78
N LEU A 34 1.87 -12.18 41.36
CA LEU A 34 2.61 -12.62 40.17
C LEU A 34 1.92 -12.20 38.86
N LYS A 35 0.58 -12.14 38.83
CA LYS A 35 -0.19 -11.59 37.69
C LYS A 35 -0.03 -10.07 37.57
N ASP A 36 0.12 -9.36 38.69
CA ASP A 36 0.27 -7.89 38.71
C ASP A 36 1.70 -7.44 38.35
N LYS A 37 2.74 -8.19 38.77
CA LYS A 37 4.14 -7.96 38.35
C LYS A 37 4.45 -8.31 36.89
N GLY A 38 3.50 -8.92 36.16
CA GLY A 38 3.56 -9.12 34.71
C GLY A 38 3.08 -7.91 33.89
N LYS A 39 2.45 -6.91 34.53
CA LYS A 39 1.87 -5.72 33.86
C LYS A 39 2.73 -4.46 33.89
N SER A 40 3.91 -4.49 34.50
CA SER A 40 4.84 -3.35 34.56
C SER A 40 6.12 -3.56 33.75
N LYS A 41 6.03 -4.24 32.59
CA LYS A 41 7.10 -4.23 31.58
C LYS A 41 6.69 -3.34 30.41
N GLY A 42 7.23 -2.13 30.43
CA GLY A 42 7.26 -1.21 29.30
C GLY A 42 5.89 -0.69 28.88
N ARG A 43 5.58 0.56 29.25
CA ARG A 43 4.94 1.46 28.28
C ARG A 43 5.91 1.54 27.09
N LYS A 44 5.86 0.57 26.18
CA LYS A 44 6.25 0.84 24.80
C LYS A 44 5.36 2.01 24.42
N GLY A 45 5.95 3.16 24.11
CA GLY A 45 5.19 4.21 23.45
C GLY A 45 4.37 3.56 22.35
N LEU A 46 3.13 3.99 22.16
CA LEU A 46 2.39 3.66 20.94
C LEU A 46 3.29 4.14 19.81
N GLN A 47 4.08 3.22 19.26
CA GLN A 47 4.90 3.49 18.10
C GLN A 47 3.85 3.66 17.02
N GLU A 48 3.53 4.92 16.69
CA GLU A 48 2.55 5.23 15.67
C GLU A 48 2.91 4.40 14.44
N LYS A 49 1.93 3.64 13.93
CA LYS A 49 2.12 2.85 12.72
C LYS A 49 2.50 3.83 11.61
N ARG A 50 3.79 3.89 11.26
CA ARG A 50 4.27 4.73 10.17
C ARG A 50 3.87 4.07 8.86
N PHE A 51 2.85 4.63 8.21
CA PHE A 51 2.44 4.22 6.87
C PHE A 51 3.38 4.81 5.81
N ILE A 52 3.62 4.07 4.73
CA ILE A 52 4.42 4.56 3.62
C ILE A 52 3.51 5.36 2.68
N ILE A 53 3.78 6.66 2.58
CA ILE A 53 3.15 7.56 1.62
C ILE A 53 4.18 7.84 0.52
N PRO A 54 3.95 7.38 -0.73
CA PRO A 54 4.99 7.36 -1.76
C PRO A 54 5.10 8.68 -2.54
N PHE A 55 4.70 9.79 -1.94
CA PHE A 55 4.62 11.11 -2.57
C PHE A 55 5.48 12.11 -1.83
N SER A 56 6.09 13.01 -2.59
CA SER A 56 6.73 14.23 -2.11
C SER A 56 5.84 15.44 -2.36
N ALA A 57 6.02 16.52 -1.61
CA ALA A 57 5.29 17.77 -1.78
C ALA A 57 5.48 18.43 -3.15
N LEU A 58 6.49 18.03 -3.93
CA LEU A 58 6.78 18.58 -5.26
C LEU A 58 6.38 17.65 -6.41
N ASP A 59 5.91 16.43 -6.11
CA ASP A 59 5.61 15.46 -7.16
C ASP A 59 4.44 15.93 -8.02
N ARG A 60 4.56 15.75 -9.34
CA ARG A 60 3.41 15.73 -10.26
C ARG A 60 2.84 14.32 -10.28
N ILE A 61 1.58 14.20 -9.91
CA ILE A 61 0.90 12.92 -9.68
C ILE A 61 -0.22 12.72 -10.71
N LEU A 62 -0.17 11.59 -11.41
CA LEU A 62 -1.24 11.12 -12.28
C LEU A 62 -1.90 9.89 -11.65
N LEU A 63 -3.20 9.99 -11.33
CA LEU A 63 -4.01 8.92 -10.79
C LEU A 63 -4.87 8.32 -11.91
N ILE A 64 -4.73 7.02 -12.11
CA ILE A 64 -5.38 6.27 -13.20
C ILE A 64 -6.51 5.43 -12.63
N GLY A 65 -7.68 5.51 -13.27
CA GLY A 65 -8.82 4.64 -12.97
C GLY A 65 -9.45 4.90 -11.61
N GLU A 66 -9.56 6.17 -11.21
CA GLU A 66 -10.33 6.56 -10.03
C GLU A 66 -11.79 6.08 -10.18
N GLY A 67 -12.35 5.58 -9.08
CA GLY A 67 -13.78 5.27 -8.98
C GLY A 67 -14.58 6.52 -8.64
N ASN A 68 -14.82 6.75 -7.34
CA ASN A 68 -15.50 7.96 -6.86
C ASN A 68 -14.55 9.15 -6.60
N PHE A 69 -13.28 9.09 -7.01
CA PHE A 69 -12.27 10.14 -6.79
C PHE A 69 -11.90 10.42 -5.32
N SER A 70 -12.34 9.59 -4.38
CA SER A 70 -12.03 9.79 -2.95
C SER A 70 -10.54 9.64 -2.62
N PHE A 71 -9.80 8.80 -3.35
CA PHE A 71 -8.35 8.66 -3.19
C PHE A 71 -7.65 9.97 -3.58
N ALA A 72 -7.95 10.50 -4.77
CA ALA A 72 -7.45 11.79 -5.22
C ALA A 72 -7.81 12.92 -4.24
N HIS A 73 -9.05 12.97 -3.76
CA HIS A 73 -9.49 13.98 -2.79
C HIS A 73 -8.68 13.87 -1.49
N SER A 74 -8.40 12.64 -0.99
CA SER A 74 -7.59 12.46 0.22
C SER A 74 -6.19 13.10 0.13
N LEU A 75 -5.60 13.14 -1.07
CA LEU A 75 -4.26 13.71 -1.28
C LEU A 75 -4.22 15.22 -1.10
N LEU A 76 -5.34 15.94 -1.31
CA LEU A 76 -5.40 17.40 -1.15
C LEU A 76 -5.09 17.85 0.29
N GLN A 77 -5.36 17.00 1.27
CA GLN A 77 -5.26 17.32 2.69
C GLN A 77 -4.43 16.29 3.46
N HIS A 78 -3.64 15.49 2.75
CA HIS A 78 -2.92 14.39 3.38
C HIS A 78 -1.78 14.92 4.28
N PRO A 79 -1.71 14.53 5.56
CA PRO A 79 -0.81 15.14 6.55
C PRO A 79 0.68 14.95 6.24
N SER A 80 1.05 13.86 5.55
CA SER A 80 2.45 13.62 5.14
C SER A 80 2.92 14.43 3.91
N ILE A 81 2.01 15.12 3.21
CA ILE A 81 2.33 15.94 2.03
C ILE A 81 1.56 17.28 2.05
N PRO A 82 1.65 18.05 3.16
CA PRO A 82 0.77 19.20 3.42
C PRO A 82 0.94 20.35 2.42
N HIS A 83 2.04 20.37 1.66
CA HIS A 83 2.37 21.41 0.70
C HIS A 83 2.25 20.95 -0.77
N LEU A 84 1.68 19.78 -1.04
CA LEU A 84 1.45 19.33 -2.41
C LEU A 84 0.48 20.29 -3.12
N PRO A 85 0.90 20.98 -4.20
CA PRO A 85 0.00 21.85 -4.93
C PRO A 85 -1.13 21.04 -5.56
N PRO A 86 -2.42 21.40 -5.39
CA PRO A 86 -3.52 20.70 -6.03
C PRO A 86 -3.38 20.60 -7.56
N SER A 87 -2.79 21.63 -8.20
CA SER A 87 -2.50 21.64 -9.64
C SER A 87 -1.54 20.56 -10.11
N ASN A 88 -0.78 19.95 -9.19
CA ASN A 88 0.09 18.81 -9.49
C ASN A 88 -0.66 17.48 -9.52
N ILE A 89 -1.93 17.44 -9.11
CA ILE A 89 -2.76 16.25 -9.12
C ILE A 89 -3.60 16.24 -10.40
N THR A 90 -3.44 15.17 -11.18
CA THR A 90 -4.31 14.82 -12.30
C THR A 90 -5.00 13.50 -11.98
N ALA A 91 -6.31 13.55 -11.75
CA ALA A 91 -7.13 12.38 -11.44
C ALA A 91 -7.95 11.96 -12.66
N THR A 92 -7.95 10.68 -12.99
CA THR A 92 -8.59 10.20 -14.22
C THR A 92 -9.49 9.00 -13.98
N ALA A 93 -10.61 8.92 -14.69
CA ALA A 93 -11.48 7.75 -14.75
C ALA A 93 -11.57 7.21 -16.18
N TYR A 94 -11.82 5.90 -16.29
CA TYR A 94 -12.04 5.23 -17.58
C TYR A 94 -13.43 5.52 -18.16
N ASP A 95 -14.44 5.51 -17.30
CA ASP A 95 -15.82 5.84 -17.65
C ASP A 95 -15.94 7.30 -18.11
N THR A 96 -16.99 7.62 -18.87
CA THR A 96 -17.42 9.01 -19.06
C THR A 96 -17.87 9.63 -17.73
N GLU A 97 -17.99 10.97 -17.67
CA GLU A 97 -18.42 11.65 -16.44
C GLU A 97 -19.83 11.20 -16.02
N ASP A 98 -20.77 11.08 -16.96
CA ASP A 98 -22.14 10.63 -16.70
C ASP A 98 -22.19 9.19 -16.20
N GLU A 99 -21.43 8.28 -16.82
CA GLU A 99 -21.34 6.88 -16.38
C GLU A 99 -20.72 6.77 -14.98
N CYS A 100 -19.67 7.56 -14.70
CA CYS A 100 -19.03 7.61 -13.39
C CYS A 100 -20.03 8.07 -12.32
N LEU A 101 -20.74 9.17 -12.55
CA LEU A 101 -21.73 9.70 -11.61
C LEU A 101 -22.94 8.76 -11.44
N SER A 102 -23.31 8.03 -12.49
CA SER A 102 -24.34 6.99 -12.38
C SER A 102 -23.89 5.81 -11.52
N LYS A 103 -22.62 5.41 -11.60
CA LYS A 103 -22.04 4.30 -10.82
C LYS A 103 -21.71 4.70 -9.37
N TYR A 104 -21.30 5.95 -9.17
CA TYR A 104 -20.81 6.51 -7.91
C TYR A 104 -21.40 7.92 -7.71
N PRO A 105 -22.65 8.04 -7.23
CA PRO A 105 -23.30 9.35 -7.06
C PRO A 105 -22.53 10.31 -6.14
N ASP A 106 -21.84 9.76 -5.14
CA ASP A 106 -20.97 10.47 -4.20
C ASP A 106 -19.71 11.07 -4.85
N ALA A 107 -19.32 10.60 -6.04
CA ALA A 107 -18.17 11.12 -6.77
C ALA A 107 -18.30 12.62 -7.06
N SER A 108 -19.53 13.12 -7.23
CA SER A 108 -19.82 14.54 -7.49
C SER A 108 -19.17 15.48 -6.47
N VAL A 109 -19.17 15.10 -5.18
CA VAL A 109 -18.57 15.90 -4.10
C VAL A 109 -17.05 15.91 -4.21
N HIS A 110 -16.44 14.75 -4.47
CA HIS A 110 -14.98 14.64 -4.63
C HIS A 110 -14.48 15.35 -5.89
N ILE A 111 -15.16 15.17 -7.02
CA ILE A 111 -14.84 15.83 -8.29
C ILE A 111 -14.92 17.35 -8.14
N SER A 112 -15.97 17.85 -7.51
CA SER A 112 -16.14 19.30 -7.28
C SER A 112 -15.04 19.85 -6.37
N ALA A 113 -14.72 19.16 -5.26
CA ALA A 113 -13.64 19.56 -4.37
C ALA A 113 -12.27 19.61 -5.08
N LEU A 114 -11.96 18.58 -5.90
CA LEU A 114 -10.73 18.53 -6.70
C LEU A 114 -10.62 19.68 -7.68
N ARG A 115 -11.67 19.90 -8.49
CA ARG A 115 -11.70 20.99 -9.48
C ARG A 115 -11.60 22.36 -8.80
N ASN A 116 -12.32 22.57 -7.70
CA ASN A 116 -12.28 23.83 -6.94
C ASN A 116 -10.91 24.10 -6.30
N ALA A 117 -10.20 23.06 -5.88
CA ALA A 117 -8.85 23.18 -5.36
C ALA A 117 -7.81 23.48 -6.46
N GLY A 118 -8.17 23.28 -7.75
CA GLY A 118 -7.29 23.48 -8.90
C GLY A 118 -6.62 22.19 -9.40
N ALA A 119 -7.05 21.02 -8.94
CA ALA A 119 -6.63 19.74 -9.50
C ALA A 119 -7.33 19.47 -10.85
N THR A 120 -6.67 18.70 -11.70
CA THR A 120 -7.22 18.31 -13.01
C THR A 120 -8.00 17.00 -12.88
N VAL A 121 -9.24 16.97 -13.36
CA VAL A 121 -10.09 15.77 -13.38
C VAL A 121 -10.49 15.45 -14.83
N LEU A 122 -10.15 14.24 -15.31
CA LEU A 122 -10.42 13.79 -16.68
C LEU A 122 -11.20 12.47 -16.69
N PHE A 123 -12.02 12.29 -17.73
CA PHE A 123 -12.86 11.11 -17.95
C PHE A 123 -12.54 10.48 -19.31
N GLY A 124 -12.95 9.23 -19.52
CA GLY A 124 -12.69 8.52 -20.78
C GLY A 124 -11.21 8.14 -21.00
N VAL A 125 -10.40 8.07 -19.93
CA VAL A 125 -8.96 7.85 -20.03
C VAL A 125 -8.66 6.35 -20.03
N ASP A 126 -8.28 5.82 -21.19
CA ASP A 126 -7.81 4.43 -21.34
C ASP A 126 -6.35 4.31 -20.89
N ALA A 127 -6.13 3.64 -19.75
CA ALA A 127 -4.82 3.36 -19.18
C ALA A 127 -3.85 2.65 -20.15
N THR A 128 -4.37 1.90 -21.12
CA THR A 128 -3.55 1.20 -22.12
C THR A 128 -3.20 2.08 -23.33
N LYS A 129 -3.72 3.32 -23.39
CA LYS A 129 -3.57 4.27 -24.49
C LYS A 129 -3.42 5.73 -24.02
N LEU A 130 -2.66 5.96 -22.96
CA LEU A 130 -2.37 7.27 -22.36
C LEU A 130 -1.81 8.27 -23.38
N GLU A 131 -1.06 7.82 -24.38
CA GLU A 131 -0.52 8.66 -25.46
C GLU A 131 -1.60 9.32 -26.34
N LYS A 132 -2.84 8.82 -26.30
CA LYS A 132 -3.98 9.45 -26.97
C LYS A 132 -4.61 10.58 -26.14
N THR A 133 -4.42 10.54 -24.82
CA THR A 133 -5.00 11.50 -23.88
C THR A 133 -4.01 12.62 -23.60
N PHE A 134 -2.75 12.28 -23.33
CA PHE A 134 -1.72 13.21 -22.90
C PHE A 134 -0.76 13.54 -24.04
N LYS A 135 -0.48 14.83 -24.20
CA LYS A 135 0.39 15.34 -25.27
C LYS A 135 1.84 14.94 -25.01
N LYS A 136 2.61 14.92 -26.09
CA LYS A 136 4.06 14.75 -26.01
C LYS A 136 4.67 15.89 -25.16
N GLY A 137 5.37 15.53 -24.09
CA GLY A 137 5.94 16.48 -23.13
C GLY A 137 5.20 16.54 -21.79
N GLU A 138 3.95 16.08 -21.72
CA GLU A 138 3.26 15.94 -20.43
C GLU A 138 3.81 14.72 -19.69
N ARG A 139 4.39 14.96 -18.52
CA ARG A 139 5.14 13.97 -17.75
C ARG A 139 4.85 14.11 -16.26
N TRP A 140 4.92 12.99 -15.56
CA TRP A 140 4.63 12.89 -14.13
C TRP A 140 5.76 12.17 -13.39
N ASP A 141 6.01 12.62 -12.17
CA ASP A 141 6.96 12.01 -11.24
C ASP A 141 6.38 10.72 -10.66
N LYS A 142 5.05 10.69 -10.48
CA LYS A 142 4.30 9.55 -9.94
C LYS A 142 3.08 9.27 -10.82
N VAL A 143 2.99 8.05 -11.36
CA VAL A 143 1.77 7.54 -11.99
C VAL A 143 1.23 6.39 -11.14
N VAL A 144 -0.01 6.47 -10.69
CA VAL A 144 -0.59 5.52 -9.74
C VAL A 144 -1.80 4.84 -10.38
N TRP A 145 -1.86 3.51 -10.32
CA TRP A 145 -3.04 2.75 -10.69
C TRP A 145 -3.41 1.77 -9.57
N ASN A 146 -4.42 2.14 -8.79
CA ASN A 146 -4.86 1.35 -7.65
C ASN A 146 -5.90 0.30 -8.10
N PHE A 147 -5.62 -0.97 -7.81
CA PHE A 147 -6.51 -2.11 -8.05
C PHE A 147 -7.04 -2.22 -9.50
N PRO A 148 -6.17 -2.16 -10.53
CA PRO A 148 -6.58 -2.37 -11.92
C PRO A 148 -7.34 -3.70 -12.06
N HIS A 149 -8.44 -3.70 -12.79
CA HIS A 149 -9.20 -4.92 -13.09
C HIS A 149 -9.98 -4.74 -14.39
N VAL A 150 -10.04 -5.78 -15.23
CA VAL A 150 -10.72 -5.73 -16.55
C VAL A 150 -12.24 -5.59 -16.46
N GLY A 151 -12.84 -6.01 -15.34
CA GLY A 151 -14.27 -5.80 -15.03
C GLY A 151 -15.25 -6.69 -15.82
N MET A 152 -14.77 -7.61 -16.66
CA MET A 152 -15.58 -8.37 -17.62
C MET A 152 -16.32 -9.60 -17.04
N GLY A 153 -16.29 -9.85 -15.74
CA GLY A 153 -17.00 -10.99 -15.13
C GLY A 153 -16.61 -12.37 -15.69
N ILE A 154 -15.37 -12.54 -16.15
CA ILE A 154 -14.88 -13.78 -16.78
C ILE A 154 -14.84 -14.89 -15.73
N ALA A 155 -15.69 -15.91 -15.89
CA ALA A 155 -15.80 -17.05 -14.96
C ALA A 155 -14.61 -18.02 -15.04
N ASP A 156 -14.03 -18.18 -16.23
CA ASP A 156 -12.84 -19.00 -16.43
C ASP A 156 -11.61 -18.29 -15.84
N VAL A 157 -11.00 -18.91 -14.83
CA VAL A 157 -9.91 -18.32 -14.06
C VAL A 157 -8.70 -18.02 -14.93
N ASP A 158 -8.31 -18.96 -15.82
CA ASP A 158 -7.12 -18.79 -16.66
C ASP A 158 -7.32 -17.66 -17.68
N ARG A 159 -8.50 -17.58 -18.31
CA ARG A 159 -8.86 -16.47 -19.19
C ARG A 159 -8.92 -15.16 -18.44
N ASN A 160 -9.44 -15.15 -17.21
CA ASN A 160 -9.47 -13.96 -16.35
C ASN A 160 -8.05 -13.48 -16.02
N VAL A 161 -7.15 -14.39 -15.66
CA VAL A 161 -5.73 -14.11 -15.43
C VAL A 161 -5.09 -13.52 -16.67
N VAL A 162 -5.22 -14.17 -17.83
CA VAL A 162 -4.63 -13.68 -19.10
C VAL A 162 -5.18 -12.31 -19.49
N ALA A 163 -6.48 -12.06 -19.31
CA ALA A 163 -7.09 -10.77 -19.62
C ALA A 163 -6.52 -9.65 -18.73
N ASN A 164 -6.42 -9.86 -17.43
CA ASN A 164 -5.84 -8.87 -16.51
C ASN A 164 -4.34 -8.66 -16.76
N GLN A 165 -3.58 -9.73 -17.06
CA GLN A 165 -2.18 -9.61 -17.46
C GLN A 165 -2.00 -8.77 -18.74
N LYS A 166 -2.88 -8.94 -19.74
CA LYS A 166 -2.87 -8.14 -20.98
C LYS A 166 -3.13 -6.66 -20.71
N VAL A 167 -4.08 -6.34 -19.83
CA VAL A 167 -4.36 -4.96 -19.41
C VAL A 167 -3.15 -4.34 -18.70
N LEU A 168 -2.54 -5.05 -17.74
CA LEU A 168 -1.34 -4.59 -17.05
C LEU A 168 -0.17 -4.34 -18.01
N LEU A 169 0.05 -5.23 -18.97
CA LEU A 169 1.08 -5.06 -20.00
C LEU A 169 0.78 -3.89 -20.95
N GLY A 170 -0.49 -3.69 -21.32
CA GLY A 170 -0.90 -2.54 -22.13
C GLY A 170 -0.61 -1.22 -21.41
N PHE A 171 -0.95 -1.14 -20.12
CA PHE A 171 -0.64 0.01 -19.28
C PHE A 171 0.85 0.22 -19.09
N LEU A 172 1.61 -0.83 -18.74
CA LEU A 172 3.07 -0.75 -18.60
C LEU A 172 3.74 -0.29 -19.90
N LYS A 173 3.18 -0.61 -21.06
CA LYS A 173 3.63 -0.05 -22.34
C LYS A 173 3.32 1.43 -22.43
N SER A 174 2.07 1.81 -22.19
CA SER A 174 1.58 3.17 -22.40
C SER A 174 2.17 4.18 -21.41
N VAL A 175 2.30 3.80 -20.14
CA VAL A 175 2.80 4.66 -19.06
C VAL A 175 4.26 5.09 -19.27
N ALA A 176 5.07 4.28 -19.95
CA ALA A 176 6.45 4.64 -20.29
C ALA A 176 6.54 5.98 -21.06
N SER A 177 5.50 6.33 -21.81
CA SER A 177 5.44 7.55 -22.59
C SER A 177 5.18 8.80 -21.74
N VAL A 178 4.65 8.66 -20.52
CA VAL A 178 4.25 9.77 -19.64
C VAL A 178 5.08 9.87 -18.35
N LEU A 179 6.03 8.95 -18.12
CA LEU A 179 6.94 9.04 -16.97
C LEU A 179 8.01 10.11 -17.18
N GLU A 180 8.24 10.92 -16.14
CA GLU A 180 9.31 11.92 -16.11
C GLU A 180 10.67 11.28 -16.41
N ARG A 181 11.49 11.98 -17.21
CA ARG A 181 12.85 11.54 -17.52
C ARG A 181 13.79 12.05 -16.44
N GLY A 182 14.70 11.19 -15.99
CA GLY A 182 15.67 11.60 -14.99
C GLY A 182 16.64 10.49 -14.63
N VAL A 183 17.39 10.72 -13.56
CA VAL A 183 18.35 9.74 -13.06
C VAL A 183 17.60 8.59 -12.39
N VAL A 184 17.91 7.38 -12.83
CA VAL A 184 17.45 6.14 -12.20
C VAL A 184 18.45 5.75 -11.12
N VAL A 185 18.03 5.82 -9.86
CA VAL A 185 18.83 5.35 -8.73
C VAL A 185 18.46 3.90 -8.44
N GLU A 186 19.36 2.98 -8.78
CA GLU A 186 19.19 1.56 -8.47
C GLU A 186 19.27 1.32 -6.95
N PRO A 187 18.30 0.61 -6.34
CA PRO A 187 18.27 0.40 -4.88
C PRO A 187 19.50 -0.29 -4.29
N ASN A 188 20.32 -0.98 -5.10
CA ASN A 188 21.36 -1.90 -4.63
C ASN A 188 22.79 -1.60 -5.13
N ALA A 189 23.06 -0.46 -5.75
CA ALA A 189 24.40 -0.15 -6.30
C ALA A 189 25.51 -0.11 -5.21
N GLY A 190 25.16 0.16 -3.95
CA GLY A 190 26.12 0.24 -2.83
C GLY A 190 26.45 -1.08 -2.13
N ARG A 191 25.73 -2.19 -2.39
CA ARG A 191 25.90 -3.44 -1.62
C ARG A 191 26.90 -4.44 -2.20
N ARG A 192 27.38 -4.24 -3.43
CA ARG A 192 28.27 -5.21 -4.11
C ARG A 192 29.76 -5.10 -3.76
N ASN A 193 30.18 -4.09 -2.99
CA ASN A 193 31.62 -3.84 -2.70
C ASN A 193 32.04 -3.89 -1.22
N LYS A 194 31.26 -4.51 -0.33
CA LYS A 194 31.70 -4.83 1.05
C LYS A 194 31.62 -6.33 1.32
N GLY A 195 32.36 -7.09 0.52
CA GLY A 195 32.62 -8.51 0.73
C GLY A 195 34.06 -8.74 1.18
N LYS A 196 34.42 -8.24 2.37
CA LYS A 196 35.51 -8.69 3.26
C LYS A 196 35.74 -7.62 4.34
N GLU A 197 35.07 -7.79 5.47
CA GLU A 197 35.65 -7.81 6.83
C GLU A 197 34.51 -7.77 7.85
N LYS A 198 34.58 -8.71 8.80
CA LYS A 198 33.79 -8.76 10.04
C LYS A 198 34.13 -7.49 10.86
N GLU A 199 33.30 -6.93 11.73
CA GLU A 199 32.49 -7.54 12.78
C GLU A 199 31.58 -6.43 13.36
N LYS A 200 30.63 -6.83 14.22
CA LYS A 200 29.64 -6.06 14.97
C LYS A 200 29.95 -4.57 15.21
N GLU A 201 29.02 -3.70 14.80
CA GLU A 201 28.67 -2.50 15.55
C GLU A 201 27.18 -2.21 15.36
N GLU A 202 26.44 -2.19 16.47
CA GLU A 202 25.10 -1.62 16.57
C GLU A 202 25.24 -0.12 16.29
N ILE A 203 24.58 0.39 15.24
CA ILE A 203 24.45 1.83 15.04
C ILE A 203 22.96 2.14 15.19
N GLU A 204 22.65 2.79 16.32
CA GLU A 204 21.39 3.48 16.57
C GLU A 204 21.17 4.52 15.46
N PHE A 205 20.08 4.38 14.73
CA PHE A 205 19.64 5.37 13.75
C PHE A 205 18.86 6.45 14.51
N SER A 206 19.56 7.50 14.97
CA SER A 206 18.90 8.74 15.41
C SER A 206 18.59 9.59 14.17
N ASP A 207 17.33 9.58 13.74
CA ASP A 207 16.81 10.58 12.79
C ASP A 207 16.68 11.92 13.52
N GLU A 208 17.76 12.70 13.56
CA GLU A 208 17.67 14.16 13.72
C GLU A 208 17.78 14.76 12.32
N GLU A 209 16.63 15.04 11.72
CA GLU A 209 16.56 15.91 10.54
C GLU A 209 16.79 17.35 11.02
N GLU A 210 17.99 17.90 10.77
CA GLU A 210 18.23 19.33 10.88
C GLU A 210 17.38 20.06 9.84
N GLU A 211 16.42 20.86 10.32
CA GLU A 211 15.78 21.93 9.56
C GLU A 211 16.86 22.92 9.08
N THR A 212 17.30 22.77 7.83
CA THR A 212 18.11 23.78 7.16
C THR A 212 17.22 24.59 6.24
N GLU A 213 16.99 25.84 6.65
CA GLU A 213 16.37 26.88 5.84
C GLU A 213 16.97 26.91 4.43
N SER A 214 16.12 26.72 3.42
CA SER A 214 16.54 26.63 2.03
C SER A 214 17.00 27.99 1.49
N LYS A 215 18.31 28.26 1.53
CA LYS A 215 18.97 29.19 0.60
C LYS A 215 19.55 28.40 -0.58
N GLY A 216 18.82 28.44 -1.69
CA GLY A 216 19.29 28.29 -3.09
C GLY A 216 20.55 27.46 -3.37
N GLY A 217 20.58 26.19 -2.96
CA GLY A 217 21.59 25.23 -3.42
C GLY A 217 21.29 24.72 -4.84
N PRO A 218 22.31 24.26 -5.60
CA PRO A 218 22.10 23.75 -6.95
C PRO A 218 21.18 22.52 -6.92
N ILE A 219 20.10 22.59 -7.70
CA ILE A 219 19.11 21.52 -7.86
C ILE A 219 19.84 20.27 -8.36
N GLY A 220 19.94 19.25 -7.51
CA GLY A 220 20.48 17.94 -7.90
C GLY A 220 19.74 17.37 -9.11
N PRO A 221 20.32 16.38 -9.82
CA PRO A 221 19.72 15.86 -11.04
C PRO A 221 18.32 15.32 -10.77
N LYS A 222 17.34 15.75 -11.59
CA LYS A 222 15.94 15.33 -11.46
C LYS A 222 15.83 13.82 -11.54
N ARG A 223 15.08 13.21 -10.61
CA ARG A 223 14.88 11.75 -10.56
C ARG A 223 13.91 11.31 -11.67
N ALA A 224 14.10 10.11 -12.17
CA ALA A 224 13.15 9.52 -13.11
C ALA A 224 11.79 9.29 -12.44
N GLY A 225 10.72 9.52 -13.19
CA GLY A 225 9.36 9.22 -12.75
C GLY A 225 9.14 7.72 -12.54
N SER A 226 8.24 7.40 -11.62
CA SER A 226 7.94 6.03 -11.23
C SER A 226 6.45 5.72 -11.35
N VAL A 227 6.13 4.47 -11.66
CA VAL A 227 4.77 3.95 -11.69
C VAL A 227 4.50 3.10 -10.44
N LEU A 228 3.36 3.32 -9.81
CA LEU A 228 2.87 2.61 -8.64
C LEU A 228 1.61 1.85 -9.01
N VAL A 229 1.61 0.55 -8.76
CA VAL A 229 0.42 -0.28 -8.99
C VAL A 229 0.12 -1.04 -7.71
N THR A 230 -1.13 -0.96 -7.27
CA THR A 230 -1.59 -1.63 -6.05
C THR A 230 -2.51 -2.79 -6.40
N LEU A 231 -2.24 -3.97 -5.83
CA LEU A 231 -3.11 -5.15 -5.98
C LEU A 231 -3.35 -5.77 -4.60
N ARG A 232 -4.37 -6.62 -4.50
CA ARG A 232 -4.54 -7.45 -3.30
C ARG A 232 -3.52 -8.59 -3.29
N GLU A 233 -3.10 -9.02 -2.11
CA GLU A 233 -2.27 -10.21 -1.91
C GLU A 233 -3.14 -11.47 -1.75
N GLN A 234 -4.09 -11.65 -2.66
CA GLN A 234 -4.92 -12.85 -2.72
C GLN A 234 -5.33 -13.15 -4.16
N GLU A 235 -5.75 -14.39 -4.43
CA GLU A 235 -6.28 -14.75 -5.73
C GLU A 235 -7.56 -13.96 -6.08
N PRO A 236 -7.79 -13.67 -7.37
CA PRO A 236 -6.94 -14.02 -8.51
C PRO A 236 -5.76 -13.06 -8.73
N TYR A 237 -5.64 -11.96 -7.97
CA TYR A 237 -4.65 -10.89 -8.20
C TYR A 237 -3.19 -11.37 -8.15
N THR A 238 -2.88 -12.30 -7.25
CA THR A 238 -1.55 -12.90 -7.13
C THR A 238 -1.13 -13.67 -8.39
N LEU A 239 -2.08 -14.29 -9.10
CA LEU A 239 -1.83 -15.04 -10.34
C LEU A 239 -1.47 -14.13 -11.53
N TRP A 240 -1.74 -12.83 -11.42
CA TRP A 240 -1.40 -11.88 -12.50
C TRP A 240 0.10 -11.57 -12.55
N ASP A 241 0.83 -11.81 -11.45
CA ASP A 241 2.29 -11.72 -11.37
C ASP A 241 2.87 -10.41 -11.94
N LEU A 242 2.33 -9.28 -11.45
CA LEU A 242 2.72 -7.93 -11.84
C LEU A 242 4.25 -7.70 -11.81
N PRO A 243 5.01 -8.12 -10.78
CA PRO A 243 6.46 -7.92 -10.76
C PRO A 243 7.19 -8.62 -11.92
N ARG A 244 6.76 -9.83 -12.29
CA ARG A 244 7.32 -10.53 -13.45
C ARG A 244 6.95 -9.80 -14.74
N LEU A 245 5.69 -9.40 -14.92
CA LEU A 245 5.25 -8.66 -16.11
C LEU A 245 6.05 -7.37 -16.32
N ALA A 246 6.31 -6.62 -15.25
CA ALA A 246 7.08 -5.38 -15.32
C ALA A 246 8.56 -5.60 -15.66
N LYS A 247 9.19 -6.66 -15.13
CA LYS A 247 10.63 -6.93 -15.34
C LYS A 247 10.91 -7.68 -16.64
N ASN A 248 10.06 -8.67 -16.95
CA ASN A 248 10.17 -9.62 -18.04
C ASN A 248 8.79 -9.75 -18.73
N PRO A 249 8.42 -8.79 -19.59
CA PRO A 249 7.11 -8.71 -20.21
C PRO A 249 6.92 -9.81 -21.25
N VAL A 250 6.49 -10.98 -20.79
CA VAL A 250 6.10 -12.13 -21.61
C VAL A 250 4.74 -12.59 -21.15
N ILE A 251 3.78 -12.68 -22.07
CA ILE A 251 2.46 -13.25 -21.80
C ILE A 251 2.63 -14.78 -21.74
N SER A 252 2.05 -15.41 -20.73
CA SER A 252 2.10 -16.86 -20.51
C SER A 252 1.43 -17.68 -21.62
N ASP A 253 0.72 -17.06 -22.56
CA ASP A 253 0.06 -17.72 -23.70
C ASP A 253 0.99 -17.98 -24.90
N GLY A 254 2.29 -17.66 -24.80
CA GLY A 254 3.27 -17.95 -25.84
C GLY A 254 3.12 -17.10 -27.11
N SER A 255 2.19 -16.14 -27.15
CA SER A 255 1.96 -15.26 -28.31
C SER A 255 3.02 -14.15 -28.42
N SER A 256 4.25 -14.55 -28.75
CA SER A 256 5.30 -13.62 -29.15
C SER A 256 5.11 -13.27 -30.63
N SER A 257 4.32 -12.22 -30.93
CA SER A 257 4.28 -11.67 -32.29
C SER A 257 5.66 -11.12 -32.65
N ARG A 258 6.25 -11.61 -33.75
CA ARG A 258 7.58 -11.19 -34.25
C ARG A 258 7.65 -9.70 -34.64
N ASN A 259 6.49 -9.03 -34.76
CA ASN A 259 6.36 -7.62 -35.14
C ASN A 259 5.84 -6.73 -33.99
N ALA A 260 5.71 -7.23 -32.76
CA ALA A 260 5.31 -6.41 -31.63
C ALA A 260 6.47 -5.49 -31.23
N GLU A 261 6.22 -4.18 -31.15
CA GLU A 261 7.14 -3.23 -30.50
C GLU A 261 7.57 -3.80 -29.14
N SER A 262 8.89 -3.75 -28.88
CA SER A 262 9.48 -4.28 -27.66
C SER A 262 8.80 -3.67 -26.44
N GLN A 263 8.15 -4.51 -25.62
CA GLN A 263 7.57 -4.08 -24.35
C GLN A 263 8.67 -3.46 -23.46
N PRO A 264 8.46 -2.24 -22.91
CA PRO A 264 9.39 -1.66 -21.96
C PRO A 264 9.60 -2.56 -20.75
N ARG A 265 10.83 -2.55 -20.23
CA ARG A 265 11.18 -3.25 -19.00
C ARG A 265 11.33 -2.23 -17.89
N TYR A 266 11.00 -2.67 -16.69
CA TYR A 266 11.08 -1.85 -15.49
C TYR A 266 12.04 -2.46 -14.47
N LEU A 267 12.51 -1.60 -13.58
CA LEU A 267 13.20 -1.96 -12.35
C LEU A 267 12.23 -1.74 -11.21
N GLN A 268 12.14 -2.72 -10.29
CA GLN A 268 11.35 -2.54 -9.08
C GLN A 268 12.20 -1.79 -8.06
N LEU A 269 11.76 -0.59 -7.69
CA LEU A 269 12.44 0.21 -6.68
C LEU A 269 12.19 -0.34 -5.28
N ARG A 270 10.92 -0.64 -4.98
CA ARG A 270 10.46 -1.21 -3.69
C ARG A 270 9.05 -1.77 -3.83
N SER A 271 8.55 -2.38 -2.77
CA SER A 271 7.14 -2.64 -2.57
C SER A 271 6.78 -2.52 -1.09
N PHE A 272 5.55 -2.17 -0.79
CA PHE A 272 5.08 -1.94 0.58
C PHE A 272 3.59 -2.25 0.71
N VAL A 273 3.13 -2.49 1.94
CA VAL A 273 1.72 -2.73 2.22
C VAL A 273 0.94 -1.43 2.00
N PHE A 274 -0.16 -1.52 1.27
CA PHE A 274 -1.09 -0.43 1.06
C PHE A 274 -2.11 -0.42 2.19
N HIS A 275 -2.12 0.66 2.96
CA HIS A 275 -3.05 0.87 4.06
C HIS A 275 -4.12 1.86 3.63
N ALA A 276 -5.34 1.40 3.37
CA ALA A 276 -6.44 2.29 2.98
C ALA A 276 -6.70 3.36 4.06
N GLU A 277 -6.55 2.99 5.34
CA GLU A 277 -6.70 3.87 6.50
C GLU A 277 -5.67 5.01 6.57
N SER A 278 -4.56 4.92 5.82
CA SER A 278 -3.60 6.03 5.76
C SER A 278 -4.09 7.18 4.89
N TYR A 279 -5.17 7.01 4.12
CA TYR A 279 -5.72 8.02 3.22
C TYR A 279 -7.08 8.49 3.76
N PRO A 280 -7.15 9.66 4.43
CA PRO A 280 -8.38 10.13 5.05
C PRO A 280 -9.53 10.27 4.05
N GLY A 281 -10.67 9.66 4.36
CA GLY A 281 -11.86 9.70 3.51
C GLY A 281 -11.78 8.85 2.23
N TYR A 282 -10.72 8.05 2.04
CA TYR A 282 -10.64 7.14 0.90
C TYR A 282 -11.65 5.99 1.03
N GLU A 283 -12.44 5.82 -0.01
CA GLU A 283 -13.38 4.72 -0.16
C GLU A 283 -13.10 3.97 -1.46
N HIS A 284 -12.71 2.71 -1.35
CA HIS A 284 -12.47 1.91 -2.54
C HIS A 284 -13.78 1.55 -3.25
N ARG A 285 -13.84 1.82 -4.56
CA ARG A 285 -14.96 1.49 -5.44
C ARG A 285 -14.55 0.45 -6.49
N ARG A 286 -15.41 -0.54 -6.73
CA ARG A 286 -15.20 -1.58 -7.74
C ARG A 286 -15.69 -1.10 -9.11
N THR A 287 -15.07 -1.59 -10.18
CA THR A 287 -15.42 -1.21 -11.57
C THR A 287 -16.86 -1.54 -11.98
N ALA A 288 -17.53 -2.48 -11.29
CA ALA A 288 -18.93 -2.81 -11.51
C ALA A 288 -19.92 -1.76 -10.98
N GLY A 289 -19.45 -0.73 -10.28
CA GLY A 289 -20.28 0.27 -9.60
C GLY A 289 -20.37 0.04 -8.10
N TRP A 290 -21.10 0.93 -7.42
CA TRP A 290 -21.33 0.83 -5.99
C TRP A 290 -22.68 0.20 -5.67
N HIS A 291 -22.68 -0.71 -4.70
CA HIS A 291 -23.88 -1.26 -4.09
C HIS A 291 -23.78 -1.08 -2.57
N GLU A 292 -24.82 -0.52 -1.95
CA GLU A 292 -24.86 -0.19 -0.52
C GLU A 292 -24.61 -1.37 0.42
N LYS A 293 -24.90 -2.59 -0.04
CA LYS A 293 -24.70 -3.84 0.71
C LYS A 293 -23.33 -4.48 0.47
N GLU A 294 -22.52 -3.95 -0.45
CA GLU A 294 -21.20 -4.49 -0.72
C GLU A 294 -20.21 -4.11 0.37
N GLN A 295 -19.47 -5.11 0.84
CA GLN A 295 -18.41 -4.87 1.79
C GLN A 295 -17.19 -4.24 1.10
N PRO A 296 -16.50 -3.30 1.77
CA PRO A 296 -15.26 -2.71 1.28
C PRO A 296 -14.26 -3.78 0.85
N LEU A 297 -13.60 -3.58 -0.29
CA LEU A 297 -12.58 -4.50 -0.78
C LEU A 297 -11.27 -4.41 0.04
N VAL A 298 -11.03 -3.25 0.65
CA VAL A 298 -9.81 -2.89 1.38
C VAL A 298 -10.19 -2.18 2.68
N GLY A 299 -9.27 -2.20 3.66
CA GLY A 299 -9.51 -1.65 4.98
C GLY A 299 -10.28 -2.61 5.89
N CYS A 300 -10.83 -2.07 6.97
CA CYS A 300 -11.59 -2.85 7.95
C CYS A 300 -13.08 -2.80 7.64
N ALA A 301 -13.72 -3.97 7.56
CA ALA A 301 -15.17 -4.11 7.43
C ALA A 301 -15.69 -4.99 8.56
N ASN A 302 -16.68 -4.51 9.32
CA ASN A 302 -17.24 -5.22 10.48
C ASN A 302 -16.20 -5.68 11.53
N GLY A 303 -15.10 -4.94 11.68
CA GLY A 303 -14.01 -5.30 12.59
C GLY A 303 -13.01 -6.34 12.06
N GLU A 304 -13.20 -6.84 10.83
CA GLU A 304 -12.26 -7.73 10.14
C GLU A 304 -11.44 -6.93 9.11
N GLU A 305 -10.12 -7.03 9.20
CA GLU A 305 -9.20 -6.49 8.20
C GLU A 305 -9.32 -7.29 6.92
N ARG A 306 -9.70 -6.63 5.82
CA ARG A 306 -9.71 -7.26 4.50
C ARG A 306 -8.27 -7.54 4.07
N GLY A 307 -8.06 -8.68 3.40
CA GLY A 307 -6.75 -9.24 3.10
C GLY A 307 -5.74 -8.20 2.57
N PRO A 308 -4.45 -8.36 2.91
CA PRO A 308 -3.46 -7.30 2.70
C PRO A 308 -3.36 -6.91 1.24
N SER A 309 -3.15 -5.62 0.99
CA SER A 309 -2.88 -5.09 -0.34
C SER A 309 -1.44 -4.61 -0.41
N ARG A 310 -0.82 -4.73 -1.58
CA ARG A 310 0.56 -4.32 -1.79
C ARG A 310 0.66 -3.36 -2.96
N THR A 311 1.45 -2.31 -2.77
CA THR A 311 1.88 -1.41 -3.83
C THR A 311 3.27 -1.78 -4.28
N TRP A 312 3.48 -1.92 -5.59
CA TRP A 312 4.80 -2.04 -6.20
C TRP A 312 5.15 -0.76 -6.92
N GLU A 313 6.34 -0.23 -6.66
CA GLU A 313 6.87 0.95 -7.31
C GLU A 313 7.96 0.55 -8.31
N PHE A 314 7.76 0.92 -9.57
CA PHE A 314 8.64 0.61 -10.67
C PHE A 314 9.15 1.87 -11.35
N VAL A 315 10.37 1.82 -11.86
CA VAL A 315 10.96 2.85 -12.70
C VAL A 315 11.32 2.24 -14.06
N LEU A 316 11.17 3.02 -15.13
CA LEU A 316 11.51 2.58 -16.46
C LEU A 316 13.01 2.24 -16.53
N ARG A 317 13.35 1.03 -17.00
CA ARG A 317 14.74 0.63 -17.15
C ARG A 317 15.38 1.44 -18.28
N PRO A 318 16.54 2.09 -18.05
CA PRO A 318 17.28 2.74 -19.13
C PRO A 318 17.61 1.75 -20.25
N ALA A 319 17.56 2.18 -21.50
CA ALA A 319 18.07 1.39 -22.61
C ALA A 319 19.57 1.10 -22.37
N ALA A 320 20.02 -0.13 -22.63
CA ALA A 320 21.43 -0.46 -22.56
C ALA A 320 22.18 0.42 -23.59
N SER A 321 23.14 1.22 -23.12
CA SER A 321 24.01 1.99 -24.01
C SER A 321 24.74 1.02 -24.96
N PRO A 322 24.78 1.29 -26.28
CA PRO A 322 25.38 0.38 -27.26
C PRO A 322 26.90 0.17 -27.12
N ASN A 323 27.58 0.87 -26.21
CA ASN A 323 29.05 0.88 -26.09
C ASN A 323 29.63 -0.06 -25.01
N ASN A 324 29.06 -1.25 -24.82
CA ASN A 324 29.70 -2.28 -23.99
C ASN A 324 29.63 -3.64 -24.70
N ARG A 325 30.41 -3.77 -25.75
CA ARG A 325 30.84 -5.05 -26.35
C ARG A 325 32.33 -4.98 -26.60
#